data_AF-G7M254-F1
#
_entry.id   AF-G7M254-F1
#
_cell.length_a   1.000
_cell.length_b   1.000
_cell.length_c   1.000
_cell.angle_alpha   90.00
_cell.angle_beta   90.00
_cell.angle_gamma   90.00
#
_symmetry.space_group_name_H-M   'P 1'
#
loop_
_entity.id
_entity.type
_entity.pdbx_description
1 polymer ?
#
loop_
_entity_poly.entity_id
_entity_poly.type
_entity_poly.pdbx_seq_one_letter_code
_entity_poly.pdbx_strand_id
1 'polypeptide(L)'
;MLTVTEERLLKYIEERARENVKGKTFYKMTDVLEQAFWISEDRAYEVLKNIISRKNIGNSKEAIINEYIDMLKKGYGSIQEQVEVFGGDKVQGVLYTAERRLKNFGGGSFLDILREVYKVPDEEIMELTEKYLNYLNSPLFLFKLEKETFHKFLESDIEELDKQFNRFMNL
;
A
#
# COMPACT_ATOMS: atom_id res chain seq x y z
N MET A 1 -11.42 16.40 -11.65
CA MET A 1 -12.04 15.10 -11.35
C MET A 1 -10.91 14.19 -10.90
N LEU A 2 -11.04 13.52 -9.75
CA LEU A 2 -9.97 12.66 -9.25
C LEU A 2 -9.83 11.42 -10.15
N THR A 3 -8.61 10.93 -10.31
CA THR A 3 -8.33 9.63 -10.91
C THR A 3 -8.74 8.51 -9.94
N VAL A 4 -8.97 7.29 -10.48
CA VAL A 4 -9.26 6.09 -9.66
C VAL A 4 -8.20 5.86 -8.59
N THR A 5 -6.94 6.18 -8.91
CA THR A 5 -5.82 6.08 -7.96
C THR A 5 -5.96 7.13 -6.84
N GLU A 6 -6.22 8.39 -7.17
CA GLU A 6 -6.41 9.45 -6.17
C GLU A 6 -7.62 9.20 -5.27
N GLU A 7 -8.73 8.65 -5.78
CA GLU A 7 -9.88 8.28 -4.97
C GLU A 7 -9.54 7.19 -3.94
N ARG A 8 -8.78 6.17 -4.36
CA ARG A 8 -8.29 5.12 -3.44
C ARG A 8 -7.36 5.69 -2.37
N LEU A 9 -6.45 6.59 -2.74
CA LEU A 9 -5.52 7.22 -1.80
C LEU A 9 -6.25 8.14 -0.81
N LEU A 10 -7.24 8.91 -1.27
CA LEU A 10 -8.06 9.75 -0.41
C LEU A 10 -8.83 8.91 0.63
N LYS A 11 -9.41 7.78 0.19
CA LYS A 11 -10.09 6.84 1.09
C LYS A 11 -9.13 6.27 2.15
N TYR A 12 -7.91 5.92 1.74
CA TYR A 12 -6.89 5.45 2.68
C TYR A 12 -6.52 6.52 3.73
N ILE A 13 -6.32 7.77 3.30
CA ILE A 13 -6.05 8.91 4.21
C ILE A 13 -7.21 9.08 5.20
N GLU A 14 -8.45 9.05 4.72
CA GLU A 14 -9.64 9.19 5.55
C GLU A 14 -9.74 8.09 6.62
N GLU A 15 -9.60 6.82 6.22
CA GLU A 15 -9.64 5.68 7.14
C GLU A 15 -8.54 5.78 8.22
N ARG A 16 -7.31 6.15 7.82
CA ARG A 16 -6.19 6.33 8.75
C ARG A 16 -6.38 7.51 9.69
N ALA A 17 -6.86 8.65 9.18
CA ALA A 17 -7.14 9.83 9.99
C ALA A 17 -8.13 9.53 11.10
N ARG A 18 -9.20 8.78 10.81
CA ARG A 18 -10.21 8.35 11.79
C ARG A 18 -9.64 7.39 12.82
N GLU A 19 -8.89 6.37 12.39
CA GLU A 19 -8.26 5.43 13.33
C GLU A 19 -7.25 6.12 14.26
N ASN A 20 -6.48 7.09 13.77
CA ASN A 20 -5.50 7.83 14.56
C ASN A 20 -6.11 8.64 15.72
N VAL A 21 -7.38 9.07 15.61
CA VAL A 21 -8.10 9.85 16.63
C VAL A 21 -9.13 9.05 17.43
N LYS A 22 -9.25 7.75 17.14
CA LYS A 22 -10.20 6.85 17.79
C LYS A 22 -9.87 6.72 19.27
N GLY A 23 -10.90 6.87 20.12
CA GLY A 23 -10.73 6.83 21.58
C GLY A 23 -9.97 8.02 22.21
N LYS A 24 -9.49 8.98 21.41
CA LYS A 24 -8.78 10.17 21.91
C LYS A 24 -9.73 11.36 22.13
N THR A 25 -9.38 12.18 23.13
CA THR A 25 -9.97 13.49 23.43
C THR A 25 -8.95 14.59 23.09
N PHE A 26 -9.44 15.75 22.65
CA PHE A 26 -8.61 16.86 22.19
C PHE A 26 -9.11 18.17 22.79
N TYR A 27 -8.19 19.07 23.10
CA TYR A 27 -8.53 20.37 23.69
C TYR A 27 -8.51 21.48 22.63
N LYS A 28 -7.66 21.37 21.60
CA LYS A 28 -7.64 22.26 20.45
C LYS A 28 -8.05 21.53 19.18
N MET A 29 -8.61 22.27 18.23
CA MET A 29 -8.91 21.73 16.89
C MET A 29 -7.65 21.41 16.09
N THR A 30 -6.54 22.14 16.33
CA THR A 30 -5.24 21.85 15.73
C THR A 30 -4.72 20.48 16.18
N ASP A 31 -4.86 20.13 17.46
CA ASP A 31 -4.49 18.81 17.98
C ASP A 31 -5.18 17.67 17.21
N VAL A 32 -6.43 17.88 16.78
CA VAL A 32 -7.16 16.90 15.96
C VAL A 32 -6.47 16.72 14.61
N LEU A 33 -6.12 17.82 13.92
CA LEU A 33 -5.47 17.76 12.61
C LEU A 33 -4.06 17.18 12.69
N GLU A 34 -3.28 17.57 13.70
CA GLU A 34 -1.95 17.03 13.96
C GLU A 34 -2.01 15.52 14.20
N GLN A 35 -2.95 15.06 15.03
CA GLN A 35 -3.03 13.65 15.39
C GLN A 35 -3.69 12.82 14.29
N ALA A 36 -4.72 13.34 13.63
CA ALA A 36 -5.37 12.66 12.52
C ALA A 36 -4.43 12.53 11.32
N PHE A 37 -3.73 13.60 10.94
CA PHE A 37 -2.99 13.68 9.68
C PHE A 37 -1.47 13.71 9.82
N TRP A 38 -0.94 13.69 11.05
CA TRP A 38 0.50 13.77 11.33
C TRP A 38 1.19 14.96 10.67
N ILE A 39 0.47 16.08 10.59
CA ILE A 39 1.01 17.36 10.12
C ILE A 39 1.49 18.18 11.32
N SER A 40 2.41 19.12 11.09
CA SER A 40 2.89 20.02 12.14
C SER A 40 1.79 20.97 12.63
N GLU A 41 1.94 21.48 13.86
CA GLU A 41 1.03 22.48 14.45
C GLU A 41 0.86 23.69 13.53
N ASP A 42 1.94 24.23 12.94
CA ASP A 42 1.88 25.35 11.99
C ASP A 42 0.99 25.03 10.77
N ARG A 43 1.16 23.84 10.19
CA ARG A 43 0.36 23.38 9.06
C ARG A 43 -1.11 23.17 9.47
N ALA A 44 -1.35 22.63 10.66
CA ALA A 44 -2.68 22.45 11.22
C ALA A 44 -3.39 23.79 11.42
N TYR A 45 -2.68 24.82 11.89
CA TYR A 45 -3.20 26.18 12.01
C TYR A 45 -3.60 26.77 10.66
N GLU A 46 -2.76 26.64 9.63
CA GLU A 46 -3.08 27.13 8.28
C GLU A 46 -4.31 26.44 7.68
N VAL A 47 -4.39 25.11 7.83
CA VAL A 47 -5.55 24.31 7.41
C VAL A 47 -6.80 24.79 8.13
N LEU A 48 -6.75 24.88 9.46
CA LEU A 48 -7.90 25.28 10.27
C LEU A 48 -8.37 26.69 9.92
N LYS A 49 -7.44 27.64 9.75
CA LYS A 49 -7.75 29.01 9.31
C LYS A 49 -8.47 29.02 7.97
N ASN A 50 -8.06 28.18 7.02
CA ASN A 50 -8.74 28.06 5.74
C ASN A 50 -10.15 27.46 5.89
N ILE A 51 -10.33 26.43 6.72
CA ILE A 51 -11.64 25.82 6.98
C ILE A 51 -12.61 26.87 7.54
N ILE A 52 -12.24 27.52 8.64
CA ILE A 52 -13.11 28.48 9.35
C ILE A 52 -13.39 29.74 8.52
N SER A 53 -12.47 30.13 7.62
CA SER A 53 -12.68 31.27 6.72
C SER A 53 -13.76 31.02 5.65
N ARG A 54 -14.03 29.76 5.33
CA ARG A 54 -14.95 29.37 4.24
C ARG A 54 -16.33 29.00 4.76
N LYS A 55 -16.43 28.44 5.96
CA LYS A 55 -17.70 28.03 6.57
C LYS A 55 -17.56 27.81 8.06
N ASN A 56 -18.69 27.95 8.75
CA ASN A 56 -18.81 27.54 10.14
C ASN A 56 -18.92 26.01 10.19
N ILE A 57 -18.01 25.36 10.91
CA ILE A 57 -17.98 23.91 11.06
C ILE A 57 -18.23 23.55 12.51
N GLY A 58 -18.81 22.37 12.76
CA GLY A 58 -18.96 21.87 14.12
C GLY A 58 -17.59 21.62 14.77
N ASN A 59 -17.53 21.68 16.10
CA ASN A 59 -16.29 21.48 16.86
C ASN A 59 -15.95 20.00 17.10
N SER A 60 -16.57 19.06 16.37
CA SER A 60 -16.30 17.63 16.52
C SER A 60 -15.07 17.23 15.71
N LYS A 61 -14.31 16.25 16.22
CA LYS A 61 -13.16 15.71 15.49
C LYS A 61 -13.51 15.17 14.10
N GLU A 62 -14.68 14.55 13.98
CA GLU A 62 -15.16 14.04 12.69
C GLU A 62 -15.49 15.17 11.71
N ALA A 63 -16.06 16.28 12.18
CA ALA A 63 -16.31 17.44 11.33
C ALA A 63 -14.97 18.01 10.82
N ILE A 64 -13.98 18.18 11.69
CA ILE A 64 -12.65 18.69 11.31
C ILE A 64 -11.96 17.77 10.29
N ILE A 65 -12.01 16.45 10.50
CA ILE A 65 -11.46 15.45 9.56
C ILE A 65 -12.16 15.52 8.20
N ASN A 66 -13.49 15.51 8.18
CA ASN A 66 -14.27 15.57 6.93
C ASN A 66 -13.94 16.81 6.10
N GLU A 67 -13.72 17.93 6.77
CA GLU A 67 -13.43 19.21 6.13
C GLU A 67 -12.05 19.23 5.47
N TYR A 68 -11.04 18.72 6.17
CA TYR A 68 -9.72 18.63 5.58
C TYR A 68 -9.69 17.61 4.43
N ILE A 69 -10.41 16.49 4.53
CA ILE A 69 -10.59 15.54 3.41
C ILE A 69 -11.27 16.21 2.20
N ASP A 70 -12.32 17.00 2.40
CA ASP A 70 -12.99 17.75 1.32
C ASP A 70 -12.05 18.77 0.67
N MET A 71 -11.19 19.41 1.47
CA MET A 71 -10.16 20.32 0.95
C MET A 71 -9.11 19.58 0.11
N LEU A 72 -8.62 18.42 0.57
CA LEU A 72 -7.70 17.57 -0.21
C LEU A 72 -8.35 17.10 -1.52
N LYS A 73 -9.62 16.69 -1.48
CA LYS A 73 -10.42 16.34 -2.67
C LYS A 73 -10.51 17.49 -3.68
N LYS A 74 -10.48 18.74 -3.20
CA LYS A 74 -10.52 19.97 -4.00
C LYS A 74 -9.14 20.52 -4.38
N GLY A 75 -8.06 19.81 -4.06
CA GLY A 75 -6.70 20.16 -4.47
C GLY A 75 -5.95 21.11 -3.53
N TYR A 76 -6.34 21.19 -2.25
CA TYR A 76 -5.64 22.00 -1.25
C TYR A 76 -4.21 21.50 -0.92
N GLY A 77 -3.82 20.32 -1.40
CA GLY A 77 -2.47 19.77 -1.29
C GLY A 77 -2.32 18.52 -2.15
N SER A 78 -1.09 18.00 -2.24
CA SER A 78 -0.84 16.73 -2.92
C SER A 78 -1.36 15.57 -2.07
N ILE A 79 -2.33 14.83 -2.60
CA ILE A 79 -2.84 13.59 -1.98
C ILE A 79 -1.67 12.61 -1.76
N GLN A 80 -0.71 12.58 -2.70
CA GLN A 80 0.44 11.69 -2.63
C GLN A 80 1.41 12.07 -1.50
N GLU A 81 1.69 13.36 -1.30
CA GLU A 81 2.48 13.82 -0.15
C GLU A 81 1.80 13.50 1.18
N GLN A 82 0.47 13.63 1.27
CA GLN A 82 -0.26 13.24 2.48
C GLN A 82 -0.14 11.73 2.73
N VAL A 83 -0.23 10.89 1.70
CA VAL A 83 0.00 9.44 1.82
C VAL A 83 1.42 9.14 2.30
N GLU A 84 2.43 9.88 1.84
CA GLU A 84 3.81 9.75 2.31
C GLU A 84 3.95 10.14 3.78
N VAL A 85 3.19 11.11 4.28
CA VAL A 85 3.14 11.42 5.72
C VAL A 85 2.49 10.26 6.50
N PHE A 86 1.39 9.68 6.01
CA PHE A 86 0.73 8.52 6.63
C PHE A 86 1.46 7.17 6.48
N GLY A 87 2.35 7.08 5.49
CA GLY A 87 2.99 5.85 5.03
C GLY A 87 4.51 5.82 5.17
N GLY A 88 5.16 6.98 5.29
CA GLY A 88 6.61 7.14 5.23
C GLY A 88 7.34 6.41 6.35
N ASP A 89 6.80 6.45 7.56
CA ASP A 89 7.36 5.73 8.72
C ASP A 89 7.17 4.21 8.59
N LYS A 90 6.10 3.77 7.90
CA LYS A 90 5.84 2.34 7.68
C LYS A 90 6.81 1.75 6.65
N VAL A 91 7.12 2.49 5.59
CA VAL A 91 8.11 2.04 4.59
C VAL A 91 9.46 1.86 5.25
N GLN A 92 9.95 2.85 6.00
CA GLN A 92 11.23 2.75 6.71
C GLN A 92 11.21 1.63 7.75
N GLY A 93 10.13 1.48 8.52
CA GLY A 93 9.99 0.39 9.49
C GLY A 93 10.00 -1.01 8.85
N VAL A 94 9.33 -1.18 7.72
CA VAL A 94 9.32 -2.43 6.95
C VAL A 94 10.71 -2.72 6.38
N LEU A 95 11.36 -1.74 5.76
CA LEU A 95 12.69 -1.89 5.16
C LEU A 95 13.75 -2.24 6.23
N TYR A 96 13.81 -1.48 7.32
CA TYR A 96 14.74 -1.74 8.42
C TYR A 96 14.55 -3.14 9.00
N THR A 97 13.31 -3.57 9.21
CA THR A 97 13.00 -4.90 9.73
C THR A 97 13.37 -6.00 8.73
N ALA A 98 13.09 -5.79 7.44
CA ALA A 98 13.44 -6.73 6.38
C ALA A 98 14.96 -6.90 6.26
N GLU A 99 15.73 -5.81 6.26
CA GLU A 99 17.20 -5.86 6.21
C GLU A 99 17.79 -6.65 7.37
N ARG A 100 17.28 -6.45 8.60
CA ARG A 100 17.72 -7.22 9.77
C ARG A 100 17.44 -8.71 9.62
N ARG A 101 16.30 -9.09 9.05
CA ARG A 101 15.93 -10.49 8.83
C ARG A 101 16.74 -11.11 7.70
N LEU A 102 16.99 -10.37 6.62
CA LEU A 102 17.83 -10.79 5.49
C LEU A 102 19.25 -11.14 5.92
N LYS A 103 19.84 -10.42 6.88
CA LYS A 103 21.17 -10.75 7.43
C LYS A 103 21.26 -12.15 8.04
N ASN A 104 20.15 -12.68 8.53
CA ASN A 104 20.05 -14.00 9.14
C ASN A 104 19.31 -15.00 8.25
N PHE A 105 18.97 -14.63 7.01
CA PHE A 105 18.25 -15.50 6.08
C PHE A 105 19.21 -16.54 5.50
N GLY A 106 18.87 -17.82 5.64
CA GLY A 106 19.73 -18.96 5.27
C GLY A 106 19.90 -19.16 3.76
N GLY A 107 19.32 -18.30 2.93
CA GLY A 107 19.24 -18.46 1.48
C GLY A 107 17.96 -19.17 1.05
N GLY A 108 17.57 -18.97 -0.21
CA GLY A 108 16.32 -19.50 -0.75
C GLY A 108 15.85 -18.72 -1.97
N SER A 109 14.64 -19.02 -2.42
CA SER A 109 13.98 -18.33 -3.52
C SER A 109 13.41 -16.98 -3.08
N PHE A 110 12.95 -16.19 -4.06
CA PHE A 110 12.20 -14.96 -3.77
C PHE A 110 10.93 -15.21 -2.94
N LEU A 111 10.25 -16.36 -3.13
CA LEU A 111 9.08 -16.73 -2.33
C LEU A 111 9.44 -17.00 -0.87
N ASP A 112 10.61 -17.58 -0.63
CA ASP A 112 11.12 -17.81 0.73
C ASP A 112 11.47 -16.49 1.42
N ILE A 113 11.96 -15.49 0.66
CA ILE A 113 12.12 -14.12 1.17
C ILE A 113 10.75 -13.51 1.57
N LEU A 114 9.73 -13.62 0.72
CA LEU A 114 8.39 -13.12 1.05
C LEU A 114 7.84 -13.77 2.33
N ARG A 115 7.98 -15.10 2.45
CA ARG A 115 7.53 -15.86 3.61
C ARG A 115 8.33 -15.54 4.87
N GLU A 116 9.65 -15.60 4.81
CA GLU A 116 10.48 -15.62 6.02
C GLU A 116 10.90 -14.23 6.48
N VAL A 117 11.23 -13.35 5.53
CA VAL A 117 11.68 -11.98 5.78
C VAL A 117 10.48 -11.05 5.93
N TYR A 118 9.56 -11.06 4.96
CA TYR A 118 8.40 -10.16 4.96
C TYR A 118 7.18 -10.72 5.69
N LYS A 119 7.21 -11.99 6.10
CA LYS A 119 6.11 -12.65 6.84
C LYS A 119 4.78 -12.60 6.09
N VAL A 120 4.84 -12.73 4.77
CA VAL A 120 3.65 -12.86 3.91
C VAL A 120 3.04 -14.26 4.15
N PRO A 121 1.72 -14.37 4.44
CA PRO A 121 1.04 -15.66 4.55
C PRO A 121 1.10 -16.45 3.25
N ASP A 122 1.21 -17.77 3.33
CA ASP A 122 1.37 -18.64 2.14
C ASP A 122 0.23 -18.46 1.13
N GLU A 123 -1.01 -18.28 1.60
CA GLU A 123 -2.16 -18.01 0.74
C GLU A 123 -2.07 -16.69 -0.05
N GLU A 124 -1.32 -15.70 0.44
CA GLU A 124 -1.18 -14.36 -0.17
C GLU A 124 0.07 -14.25 -1.07
N ILE A 125 1.04 -15.16 -0.94
CA ILE A 125 2.33 -15.09 -1.66
C ILE A 125 2.12 -15.02 -3.17
N MET A 126 1.23 -15.83 -3.73
CA MET A 126 1.02 -15.87 -5.18
C MET A 126 0.35 -14.60 -5.70
N GLU A 127 -0.69 -14.11 -5.01
CA GLU A 127 -1.37 -12.86 -5.37
C GLU A 127 -0.41 -11.66 -5.29
N LEU A 128 0.41 -11.59 -4.24
CA LEU A 128 1.39 -10.53 -4.07
C LEU A 128 2.48 -10.58 -5.15
N THR A 129 2.95 -11.78 -5.50
CA THR A 129 3.93 -11.99 -6.56
C THR A 129 3.38 -11.55 -7.90
N GLU A 130 2.13 -11.89 -8.23
CA GLU A 130 1.47 -11.44 -9.45
C GLU A 130 1.36 -9.91 -9.51
N LYS A 131 0.93 -9.26 -8.42
CA LYS A 131 0.90 -7.79 -8.33
C LYS A 131 2.28 -7.17 -8.55
N TYR A 132 3.32 -7.76 -7.99
CA TYR A 132 4.70 -7.30 -8.16
C TYR A 132 5.20 -7.48 -9.60
N LEU A 133 4.92 -8.63 -10.23
CA LEU A 133 5.27 -8.87 -11.64
C LEU A 133 4.52 -7.92 -12.57
N ASN A 134 3.24 -7.63 -12.29
CA ASN A 134 2.47 -6.64 -13.03
C ASN A 134 3.02 -5.21 -12.86
N TYR A 135 3.55 -4.87 -11.69
CA TYR A 135 4.28 -3.62 -11.49
C TYR A 135 5.57 -3.56 -12.33
N LEU A 136 6.35 -4.65 -12.39
CA LEU A 136 7.57 -4.74 -13.22
C LEU A 136 7.29 -4.72 -14.73
N ASN A 137 6.11 -5.19 -15.14
CA ASN A 137 5.63 -5.18 -16.53
C ASN A 137 5.47 -3.77 -17.13
N SER A 138 5.65 -2.69 -16.34
CA SER A 138 5.53 -1.32 -16.85
C SER A 138 6.74 -0.85 -17.68
N PRO A 139 7.95 -1.47 -17.59
CA PRO A 139 8.85 -1.48 -18.75
C PRO A 139 9.85 -2.66 -18.88
N LEU A 140 9.97 -3.59 -17.92
CA LEU A 140 11.20 -4.40 -17.78
C LEU A 140 11.04 -5.92 -17.94
N PHE A 141 9.84 -6.51 -17.96
CA PHE A 141 9.74 -7.98 -17.97
C PHE A 141 8.41 -8.55 -18.49
N LEU A 142 8.30 -8.84 -19.80
CA LEU A 142 7.16 -9.54 -20.39
C LEU A 142 7.39 -11.07 -20.37
N PHE A 143 6.73 -11.79 -19.47
CA PHE A 143 6.65 -13.25 -19.55
C PHE A 143 5.33 -13.63 -20.23
N LYS A 144 5.40 -14.04 -21.50
CA LYS A 144 4.25 -14.54 -22.24
C LYS A 144 4.26 -16.07 -22.17
N LEU A 145 3.35 -16.63 -21.38
CA LEU A 145 3.10 -18.07 -21.36
C LEU A 145 2.39 -18.46 -22.65
N GLU A 146 3.16 -18.83 -23.66
CA GLU A 146 2.64 -19.36 -24.92
C GLU A 146 2.70 -20.89 -24.91
N LYS A 147 1.72 -21.52 -25.55
CA LYS A 147 1.62 -22.98 -25.66
C LYS A 147 2.90 -23.56 -26.27
N GLU A 148 3.42 -22.88 -27.28
CA GLU A 148 4.65 -23.24 -27.99
C GLU A 148 5.87 -23.21 -27.07
N THR A 149 5.94 -22.24 -26.15
CA THR A 149 7.05 -22.12 -25.20
C THR A 149 6.99 -23.19 -24.13
N PHE A 150 5.78 -23.54 -23.66
CA PHE A 150 5.60 -24.65 -22.71
C PHE A 150 5.91 -26.01 -23.35
N HIS A 151 5.52 -26.22 -24.61
CA HIS A 151 5.89 -27.43 -25.33
C HIS A 151 7.40 -27.58 -25.48
N LYS A 152 8.11 -26.51 -25.87
CA LYS A 152 9.58 -26.51 -25.93
C LYS A 152 10.22 -26.79 -24.57
N PHE A 153 9.64 -26.25 -23.49
CA PHE A 153 10.08 -26.55 -22.14
C PHE A 153 9.95 -28.05 -21.84
N LEU A 154 8.80 -28.65 -22.10
CA LEU A 154 8.59 -30.09 -21.91
C LEU A 154 9.54 -30.93 -22.78
N GLU A 155 9.81 -30.52 -24.03
CA GLU A 155 10.80 -31.19 -24.89
C GLU A 155 12.22 -31.11 -24.32
N SER A 156 12.54 -30.04 -23.59
CA SER A 156 13.85 -29.81 -22.97
C SER A 156 14.01 -30.42 -21.58
N ASP A 157 12.91 -30.78 -20.92
CA ASP A 157 12.87 -31.34 -19.56
C ASP A 157 12.13 -32.69 -19.57
N ILE A 158 12.90 -33.75 -19.82
CA ILE A 158 12.39 -35.13 -19.95
C ILE A 158 11.73 -35.61 -18.66
N GLU A 159 12.21 -35.19 -17.48
CA GLU A 159 11.61 -35.58 -16.21
C GLU A 159 10.21 -34.97 -16.01
N GLU A 160 10.05 -33.68 -16.33
CA GLU A 160 8.71 -33.07 -16.27
C GLU A 160 7.80 -33.61 -17.37
N LEU A 161 8.32 -33.89 -18.57
CA LEU A 161 7.57 -34.54 -19.64
C LEU A 161 7.01 -35.91 -19.19
N ASP A 162 7.82 -36.76 -18.55
CA ASP A 162 7.39 -38.05 -18.04
C ASP A 162 6.31 -37.91 -16.96
N LYS A 163 6.44 -36.90 -16.07
CA LYS A 163 5.39 -36.60 -15.07
C LYS A 163 4.09 -36.17 -15.74
N GLN A 164 4.16 -35.31 -16.75
CA GLN A 164 2.97 -34.84 -17.47
C GLN A 164 2.33 -35.97 -18.27
N PHE A 165 3.13 -36.83 -18.92
CA PHE A 165 2.65 -38.01 -19.62
C PHE A 165 1.90 -38.95 -18.65
N ASN A 166 2.46 -39.22 -17.48
CA ASN A 166 1.81 -40.04 -16.46
C ASN A 166 0.51 -39.42 -15.95
N ARG A 167 0.45 -38.09 -15.77
CA ARG A 167 -0.80 -37.38 -15.39
C ARG A 167 -1.86 -37.50 -16.49
N PHE A 168 -1.46 -37.46 -17.76
CA PHE A 168 -2.38 -37.43 -18.90
C PHE A 168 -2.87 -38.82 -19.32
N MET A 169 -2.01 -39.83 -19.23
CA MET A 169 -2.30 -41.20 -19.67
C MET A 169 -2.89 -42.09 -18.58
N ASN A 170 -2.76 -41.72 -17.31
CA ASN A 170 -3.40 -42.41 -16.18
C ASN A 170 -4.73 -41.75 -15.74
N LEU A 171 -5.35 -40.98 -16.65
CA LEU A 171 -6.76 -40.59 -16.59
C LEU A 171 -7.63 -41.67 -17.26
#